data_AF-A0A7C7L896-F1
#
_entry.id   AF-A0A7C7L896-F1
#
_cell.length_a   1.000
_cell.length_b   1.000
_cell.length_c   1.000
_cell.angle_alpha   90.00
_cell.angle_beta   90.00
_cell.angle_gamma   90.00
#
_symmetry.space_group_name_H-M   'P 1'
#
loop_
_entity.id
_entity.type
_entity.pdbx_description
1 polymer ?
#
loop_
_entity_poly.entity_id
_entity_poly.type
_entity_poly.pdbx_seq_one_letter_code
_entity_poly.pdbx_strand_id
1 'polypeptide(L)' 'MTNAFSMIWRCGVVVMASALWASGTLATDERAIQFPDVPGFRTVVVDLHTHSVFSDGLVWP' A
#
# COMPACT_ATOMS: atom_id res chain seq x y z
N MET A 1 28.41 31.71 17.92
CA MET A 1 27.13 31.07 18.31
C MET A 1 26.22 30.76 17.12
N THR A 2 26.73 30.81 15.88
CA THR A 2 25.94 30.61 14.64
C THR A 2 26.06 29.18 14.09
N ASN A 3 27.11 28.46 14.45
CA ASN A 3 27.48 27.16 13.89
C ASN A 3 26.62 26.03 14.46
N ALA A 4 26.27 26.11 15.75
CA ALA A 4 25.43 25.11 16.42
C ALA A 4 23.97 25.15 15.94
N PHE A 5 23.45 26.35 15.68
CA PHE A 5 22.08 26.54 15.18
C PHE A 5 21.92 26.04 13.73
N SER A 6 22.94 26.29 12.88
CA SER A 6 23.01 25.75 11.51
C SER A 6 23.15 24.23 11.47
N MET A 7 23.89 23.64 12.41
CA MET A 7 24.08 22.19 12.52
C MET A 7 22.79 21.48 12.91
N ILE A 8 22.07 22.00 13.91
CA ILE A 8 20.79 21.43 14.39
C ILE A 8 19.74 21.47 13.27
N TRP A 9 19.65 22.56 12.51
CA TRP A 9 18.74 22.67 11.39
C TRP A 9 19.08 21.68 10.26
N ARG A 10 20.36 21.52 9.93
CA ARG A 10 20.82 20.55 8.92
C ARG A 10 20.54 19.10 9.33
N CYS A 11 20.81 18.73 10.58
CA CYS A 11 20.49 17.39 11.09
C CYS A 11 18.98 17.15 11.15
N GLY A 12 18.20 18.15 11.57
CA GLY A 12 16.73 18.06 11.60
C GLY A 12 16.12 17.83 10.23
N VAL A 13 16.59 18.53 9.20
CA VAL A 13 16.12 18.35 7.81
C VAL A 13 16.49 16.97 7.27
N VAL A 14 17.68 16.46 7.56
CA VAL A 14 18.10 15.11 7.14
C VAL A 14 17.28 14.02 7.84
N VAL A 15 17.00 14.17 9.14
CA VAL A 15 16.18 13.22 9.91
C VAL A 15 14.74 13.20 9.37
N MET A 16 14.13 14.37 9.12
CA MET A 16 12.79 14.47 8.54
C MET A 16 12.72 13.89 7.11
N ALA A 17 13.73 14.12 6.28
CA ALA A 17 13.79 13.56 4.93
C ALA A 17 13.89 12.03 4.95
N SER A 18 14.65 11.44 5.89
CA SER A 18 14.79 9.98 6.01
C SER A 18 13.50 9.29 6.48
N ALA A 19 12.72 9.94 7.34
CA ALA A 19 11.43 9.40 7.82
C ALA A 19 10.37 9.34 6.71
N LEU A 20 10.39 10.26 5.73
CA LEU A 20 9.51 10.21 4.56
C LEU A 20 9.82 9.01 3.64
N TRP A 21 11.08 8.56 3.55
CA TRP A 21 11.44 7.40 2.72
C TRP A 21 11.09 6.05 3.36
N ALA A 22 11.02 6.00 4.69
CA ALA A 22 10.60 4.80 5.43
C ALA A 22 9.07 4.66 5.54
N SER A 23 8.31 5.70 5.18
CA SER A 23 6.85 5.72 5.32
C SER A 23 6.18 5.07 4.12
N GLY A 24 6.06 3.75 4.15
CA GLY A 24 4.86 3.09 3.62
C GLY A 24 5.03 2.24 2.36
N THR A 25 5.80 1.16 2.45
CA THR A 25 5.35 -0.07 1.80
C THR A 25 4.31 -0.72 2.70
N LEU A 26 3.04 -0.35 2.55
CA LEU A 26 1.93 -1.19 3.03
C LEU A 26 2.06 -2.50 2.27
N ALA A 27 2.63 -3.52 2.93
CA ALA A 27 2.65 -4.86 2.38
C ALA A 27 1.20 -5.35 2.35
N THR A 28 0.58 -5.30 1.17
CA THR A 28 -0.66 -6.00 0.92
C THR A 28 -0.34 -7.49 1.01
N ASP A 29 -0.83 -8.16 2.04
CA ASP A 29 -0.70 -9.61 2.17
C ASP A 29 -1.54 -10.28 1.07
N GLU A 30 -0.94 -10.48 -0.11
CA GLU A 30 -1.60 -11.18 -1.21
C GLU A 30 -1.71 -12.66 -0.86
N ARG A 31 -2.84 -13.03 -0.26
CA ARG A 31 -3.23 -14.44 -0.11
C ARG A 31 -3.50 -15.04 -1.49
N ALA A 32 -2.49 -15.64 -2.10
CA ALA A 32 -2.63 -16.33 -3.38
C ALA A 32 -3.54 -17.56 -3.25
N ILE A 33 -4.54 -17.66 -4.14
CA ILE A 33 -5.39 -18.84 -4.30
C ILE A 33 -5.03 -19.49 -5.64
N GLN A 34 -4.52 -20.73 -5.60
CA GLN A 34 -4.00 -21.42 -6.78
C GLN A 34 -4.89 -22.58 -7.20
N PHE A 35 -5.35 -22.53 -8.45
CA PHE A 35 -6.02 -23.64 -9.13
C PHE A 35 -5.29 -23.91 -10.46
N PRO A 36 -5.25 -25.18 -10.92
CA PRO A 36 -4.63 -25.49 -12.21
C PRO A 36 -5.42 -24.87 -13.36
N ASP A 37 -4.70 -24.58 -14.43
CA ASP A 37 -5.28 -24.20 -15.71
C ASP A 37 -5.75 -25.45 -16.48
N VAL A 38 -6.80 -25.29 -17.28
CA VAL A 38 -7.23 -26.29 -18.28
C VAL A 38 -6.44 -26.02 -19.58
N PRO A 39 -6.02 -27.04 -20.35
CA PRO A 39 -5.29 -26.83 -21.60
C PRO A 39 -6.01 -25.86 -22.54
N GLY A 40 -5.33 -24.77 -22.91
CA GLY A 40 -5.88 -23.72 -23.78
C GLY A 40 -6.71 -22.64 -23.06
N PHE A 41 -6.87 -22.71 -21.75
CA PHE A 41 -7.66 -21.76 -20.95
C PHE A 41 -6.91 -21.29 -19.71
N ARG A 42 -7.25 -20.09 -19.23
CA ARG A 42 -6.72 -19.53 -17.97
C ARG A 42 -7.80 -19.59 -16.90
N THR A 43 -7.50 -20.22 -15.77
CA THR A 43 -8.36 -20.17 -14.59
C THR A 43 -8.15 -18.83 -13.89
N VAL A 44 -9.22 -18.05 -13.74
CA VAL A 44 -9.21 -16.73 -13.07
C VAL A 44 -9.99 -16.83 -11.77
N VAL A 45 -9.40 -16.36 -10.67
CA VAL A 45 -10.10 -16.22 -9.39
C VAL A 45 -10.83 -14.89 -9.40
N VAL A 46 -12.16 -14.94 -9.38
CA VAL A 46 -13.02 -13.75 -9.45
C VAL A 46 -14.20 -13.89 -8.50
N ASP A 47 -14.67 -12.77 -7.98
CA ASP A 47 -16.01 -12.62 -7.45
C ASP A 47 -16.87 -11.92 -8.51
N LEU A 48 -17.94 -12.58 -8.95
CA LEU A 48 -18.85 -12.07 -9.98
C LEU A 48 -20.12 -11.46 -9.39
N HIS A 49 -20.26 -11.43 -8.07
CA HIS A 49 -21.43 -10.85 -7.43
C HIS A 49 -21.06 -10.18 -6.11
N THR A 50 -20.89 -8.87 -6.16
CA THR A 50 -20.63 -8.02 -4.99
C THR A 50 -21.59 -6.81 -4.99
N HIS A 51 -21.85 -6.26 -3.80
CA HIS A 51 -22.65 -5.06 -3.59
C HIS A 51 -21.83 -3.97 -2.88
N SER A 52 -22.18 -2.71 -3.09
CA SER A 52 -21.53 -1.56 -2.45
C SER A 52 -22.57 -0.57 -1.92
N VAL A 53 -22.12 0.51 -1.27
CA VAL A 53 -23.02 1.57 -0.79
C VAL A 53 -23.80 2.29 -1.89
N PHE A 54 -23.50 2.07 -3.18
CA PHE A 54 -24.32 2.57 -4.28
C PHE A 54 -25.67 1.82 -4.41
N SER A 55 -25.83 0.68 -3.73
CA SER A 55 -27.09 -0.05 -3.62
C SER A 55 -27.42 -0.32 -2.14
N ASP A 56 -27.31 -1.58 -1.72
CA ASP A 56 -27.62 -2.17 -0.41
C ASP A 56 -26.37 -2.78 0.26
N GLY A 57 -25.19 -2.62 -0.34
CA GLY A 57 -23.93 -2.99 0.28
C GLY A 57 -23.53 -2.03 1.40
N LEU A 58 -22.77 -2.52 2.37
CA LEU A 58 -22.37 -1.73 3.56
C LEU A 58 -20.97 -1.12 3.46
N VAL A 59 -20.22 -1.41 2.39
CA VAL A 59 -18.80 -1.05 2.24
C VAL A 59 -18.61 -0.14 1.03
N TRP A 60 -17.78 0.90 1.19
CA TRP A 60 -17.39 1.80 0.10
C TRP A 60 -16.52 1.06 -0.92
N PRO A 61 -16.70 1.28 -2.24
CA PRO A 61 -15.88 0.65 -3.28
C PRO A 61 -14.38 0.97 -3.19
#